data_AF-A0A804QCT0-F1
#
_entry.id   AF-A0A804QCT0-F1
#
_cell.length_a   1.000
_cell.length_b   1.000
_cell.length_c   1.000
_cell.angle_alpha   90.00
_cell.angle_beta   90.00
_cell.angle_gamma   90.00
#
_symmetry.space_group_name_H-M   'P 1'
#
loop_
_entity.id
_entity.type
_entity.pdbx_description
1 polymer ?
#
loop_
_entity_poly.entity_id
_entity_poly.type
_entity_poly.pdbx_seq_one_letter_code
_entity_poly.pdbx_strand_id
1 'polypeptide(L)'
;MRVVEGAPEADEEEEKWLGQYSSTQSILLVGDGDFSFSLALATGFGSGANLVATSLDTYEALGNKFCRAKSNITALKSLGATVLHGIDVKTMKLQIDLKNRRFDRIIYNFPHSGFKGKEHEVHMINSHKKLVREFFCNARRLLRPYGEIHVSHKRGKWYEKWGLKHLAAEFSLVLVEKVSFQKADYPGYHQKKGAGPNCDKPFPLGTCSTFKFRIGSSKKQNGRRAGPISSIGGDTRPCRPLSLVQPWSGLQFVPRDYIVPVPMTAPSHVVDQRQPGSSLTNALGAPGRIPSPMGRISSNCLFARLGQTLYENRIIAESLGNTDYFACEYQRSLLREYRMQSQLVPEATSLSYSAFLEARQWESVQRQERLRRRIAYGRSQ
;
A
#
# COMPACT_ATOMS: atom_id res chain seq x y z
N MET A 1 -48.69 2.82 32.66
CA MET A 1 -47.93 2.27 31.52
C MET A 1 -46.78 3.22 31.22
N ARG A 2 -45.53 2.78 31.44
CA ARG A 2 -44.36 3.55 31.00
C ARG A 2 -44.10 3.16 29.55
N VAL A 3 -44.16 4.15 28.67
CA VAL A 3 -43.77 4.01 27.25
C VAL A 3 -42.26 3.82 27.24
N VAL A 4 -41.81 2.66 26.79
CA VAL A 4 -40.40 2.38 26.55
C VAL A 4 -40.09 2.96 25.17
N GLU A 5 -39.37 4.07 25.12
CA GLU A 5 -38.81 4.58 23.87
C GLU A 5 -37.76 3.58 23.37
N GLY A 6 -38.02 2.97 22.21
CA GLY A 6 -37.08 2.11 21.52
C GLY A 6 -35.88 2.92 21.06
N ALA A 7 -34.68 2.46 21.43
CA ALA A 7 -33.44 2.97 20.86
C ALA A 7 -33.48 2.87 19.33
N PRO A 8 -32.89 3.83 18.59
CA PRO A 8 -32.81 3.73 17.14
C PRO A 8 -31.99 2.49 16.79
N GLU A 9 -32.61 1.53 16.10
CA GLU A 9 -31.87 0.44 15.48
C GLU A 9 -30.87 1.07 14.51
N ALA A 10 -29.59 0.82 14.75
CA ALA A 10 -28.55 1.28 13.85
C ALA A 10 -28.78 0.60 12.51
N ASP A 11 -29.25 1.35 11.52
CA ASP A 11 -29.40 0.90 10.13
C ASP A 11 -28.08 0.24 9.71
N GLU A 12 -28.06 -1.10 9.61
CA GLU A 12 -26.91 -1.81 9.07
C GLU A 12 -26.75 -1.37 7.61
N GLU A 13 -25.79 -0.48 7.34
CA GLU A 13 -25.53 0.01 5.98
C GLU A 13 -25.36 -1.18 5.02
N GLU A 14 -26.30 -1.33 4.09
CA GLU A 14 -26.31 -2.43 3.12
C GLU A 14 -25.01 -2.45 2.31
N GLU A 15 -24.44 -3.65 2.12
CA GLU A 15 -23.20 -3.82 1.35
C GLU A 15 -23.41 -3.38 -0.11
N LYS A 16 -22.76 -2.28 -0.51
CA LYS A 16 -22.81 -1.74 -1.86
C LYS A 16 -21.67 -2.28 -2.71
N TRP A 17 -21.96 -2.58 -3.97
CA TRP A 17 -21.00 -3.13 -4.93
C TRP A 17 -20.85 -2.21 -6.14
N LEU A 18 -19.60 -2.01 -6.57
CA LEU A 18 -19.29 -1.38 -7.85
C LEU A 18 -18.28 -2.25 -8.61
N GLY A 19 -18.75 -2.84 -9.71
CA GLY A 19 -18.02 -3.88 -10.44
C GLY A 19 -17.66 -5.06 -9.53
N GLN A 20 -16.37 -5.26 -9.29
CA GLN A 20 -15.83 -6.36 -8.50
C GLN A 20 -15.43 -5.96 -7.06
N TYR A 21 -15.76 -4.74 -6.65
CA TYR A 21 -15.37 -4.17 -5.36
C TYR A 21 -16.59 -3.90 -4.50
N SER A 22 -16.40 -4.01 -3.18
CA SER A 22 -17.47 -3.84 -2.20
C SER A 22 -17.11 -2.77 -1.17
N SER A 23 -18.13 -2.07 -0.67
CA SER A 23 -18.00 -1.05 0.39
C SER A 23 -17.47 -1.62 1.71
N THR A 24 -17.55 -2.93 1.94
CA THR A 24 -17.04 -3.58 3.17
C THR A 24 -15.55 -3.91 3.12
N GLN A 25 -14.91 -3.75 1.96
CA GLN A 25 -13.50 -4.06 1.74
C GLN A 25 -12.63 -2.85 2.09
N SER A 26 -11.49 -3.07 2.77
CA SER A 26 -10.43 -2.07 2.87
C SER A 26 -9.61 -2.05 1.58
N ILE A 27 -9.60 -0.93 0.86
CA ILE A 27 -9.04 -0.83 -0.50
C ILE A 27 -7.92 0.20 -0.58
N LEU A 28 -6.76 -0.21 -1.08
CA LEU A 28 -5.65 0.66 -1.47
C LEU A 28 -5.61 0.82 -2.99
N LEU A 29 -5.68 2.05 -3.48
CA LEU A 29 -5.51 2.40 -4.88
C LEU A 29 -4.13 3.01 -5.10
N VAL A 30 -3.34 2.36 -5.94
CA VAL A 30 -1.93 2.70 -6.18
C VAL A 30 -1.80 3.42 -7.51
N GLY A 31 -1.21 4.62 -7.49
CA GLY A 31 -0.93 5.40 -8.70
C GLY A 31 -2.18 5.87 -9.43
N ASP A 32 -3.20 6.32 -8.70
CA ASP A 32 -4.51 6.69 -9.24
C ASP A 32 -4.52 8.08 -9.89
N GLY A 33 -3.66 8.29 -10.88
CA GLY A 33 -3.58 9.45 -11.79
C GLY A 33 -4.36 10.71 -11.36
N ASP A 34 -5.53 10.92 -11.97
CA ASP A 34 -6.42 12.06 -11.71
C ASP A 34 -7.49 11.78 -10.63
N PHE A 35 -7.37 10.67 -9.90
CA PHE A 35 -8.28 10.18 -8.85
C PHE A 35 -9.70 9.84 -9.30
N SER A 36 -9.98 9.82 -10.61
CA SER A 36 -11.33 9.55 -11.11
C SER A 36 -11.80 8.11 -10.83
N PHE A 37 -10.89 7.13 -10.75
CA PHE A 37 -11.28 5.74 -10.44
C PHE A 37 -11.64 5.58 -8.97
N SER A 38 -10.82 6.13 -8.05
CA SER A 38 -11.17 6.14 -6.61
C SER A 38 -12.47 6.89 -6.35
N LEU A 39 -12.71 8.01 -7.04
CA LEU A 39 -13.95 8.76 -6.90
C LEU A 39 -15.17 7.96 -7.40
N ALA A 40 -15.03 7.22 -8.50
CA ALA A 40 -16.10 6.34 -8.99
C ALA A 40 -16.46 5.29 -7.93
N LEU A 41 -15.47 4.63 -7.31
CA LEU A 41 -15.70 3.67 -6.22
C LEU A 41 -16.38 4.33 -5.02
N ALA A 42 -15.84 5.45 -4.52
CA ALA A 42 -16.40 6.15 -3.36
C ALA A 42 -17.85 6.57 -3.60
N THR A 43 -18.15 7.05 -4.81
CA THR A 43 -19.51 7.46 -5.21
C THR A 43 -20.44 6.25 -5.28
N GLY A 44 -20.00 5.14 -5.88
CA GLY A 44 -20.80 3.90 -5.96
C GLY A 44 -21.05 3.27 -4.59
N PHE A 45 -20.13 3.42 -3.65
CA PHE A 45 -20.31 3.01 -2.26
C PHE A 45 -21.12 4.02 -1.43
N GLY A 46 -21.28 5.25 -1.91
CA GLY A 46 -21.82 6.37 -1.13
C GLY A 46 -20.90 6.85 0.00
N SER A 47 -19.71 6.28 0.12
CA SER A 47 -18.69 6.61 1.11
C SER A 47 -17.31 6.18 0.60
N GLY A 48 -16.29 6.96 0.95
CA GLY A 48 -14.89 6.69 0.67
C GLY A 48 -14.10 6.23 1.90
N ALA A 49 -14.72 6.07 3.07
CA ALA A 49 -14.03 5.81 4.34
C ALA A 49 -13.13 4.55 4.32
N ASN A 50 -13.48 3.57 3.51
CA ASN A 50 -12.73 2.33 3.31
C ASN A 50 -11.61 2.43 2.27
N LEU A 51 -11.42 3.59 1.62
CA LEU A 51 -10.49 3.81 0.53
C LEU A 51 -9.24 4.58 0.98
N VAL A 52 -8.09 4.13 0.47
CA VAL A 52 -6.84 4.88 0.45
C VAL A 52 -6.41 5.07 -0.98
N ALA A 53 -6.52 6.29 -1.50
CA ALA A 53 -6.09 6.61 -2.85
C ALA A 53 -4.72 7.27 -2.84
N THR A 54 -3.81 6.79 -3.68
CA THR A 54 -2.42 7.26 -3.70
C THR A 54 -1.96 7.67 -5.09
N SER A 55 -1.14 8.71 -5.17
CA SER A 55 -0.46 9.14 -6.41
C SER A 55 1.05 9.20 -6.22
N LEU A 56 1.79 8.99 -7.32
CA LEU A 56 3.24 9.26 -7.36
C LEU A 56 3.52 10.77 -7.37
N ASP A 57 2.74 11.53 -8.13
CA ASP A 57 2.88 12.99 -8.22
C ASP A 57 2.43 13.66 -6.90
N THR A 58 3.02 14.82 -6.59
CA THR A 58 2.58 15.68 -5.47
C THR A 58 1.24 16.33 -5.79
N TYR A 59 0.54 16.85 -4.77
CA TYR A 59 -0.72 17.58 -4.95
C TYR A 59 -0.61 18.74 -5.96
N GLU A 60 0.47 19.51 -5.87
CA GLU A 60 0.74 20.63 -6.79
C GLU A 60 0.98 20.15 -8.22
N ALA A 61 1.83 19.13 -8.40
CA ALA A 61 2.12 18.57 -9.71
C ALA A 61 0.86 18.01 -10.39
N LEU A 62 -0.02 17.35 -9.63
CA LEU A 62 -1.31 16.87 -10.14
C LEU A 62 -2.19 18.01 -10.65
N GLY A 63 -2.22 19.14 -9.93
CA GLY A 63 -2.97 20.32 -10.33
C GLY A 63 -2.55 20.89 -11.69
N ASN A 64 -1.28 20.78 -12.02
CA ASN A 64 -0.75 21.23 -13.31
C ASN A 64 -0.90 20.17 -14.40
N LYS A 65 -0.92 18.89 -14.02
CA LYS A 65 -0.88 17.74 -14.94
C LYS A 65 -2.24 17.23 -15.35
N PHE A 66 -3.26 17.39 -14.52
CA PHE A 66 -4.61 16.89 -14.77
C PHE A 66 -5.66 17.93 -14.40
N CYS A 67 -6.43 18.41 -15.38
CA CYS A 67 -7.38 19.50 -15.15
C CYS A 67 -8.44 19.18 -14.07
N ARG A 68 -8.78 17.90 -13.88
CA ARG A 68 -9.79 17.43 -12.91
C ARG A 68 -9.22 16.87 -11.61
N ALA A 69 -7.89 16.78 -11.46
CA ALA A 69 -7.32 16.13 -10.28
C ALA A 69 -7.74 16.85 -8.99
N LYS A 70 -7.64 18.18 -8.92
CA LYS A 70 -8.00 18.94 -7.71
C LYS A 70 -9.47 18.74 -7.33
N SER A 71 -10.40 18.85 -8.28
CA SER A 71 -11.82 18.63 -8.01
C SER A 71 -12.12 17.21 -7.58
N ASN A 72 -11.50 16.21 -8.23
CA ASN A 72 -11.69 14.81 -7.88
C ASN A 72 -11.15 14.51 -6.47
N ILE A 73 -9.98 15.05 -6.12
CA ILE A 73 -9.39 14.91 -4.78
C ILE A 73 -10.28 15.54 -3.71
N THR A 74 -10.81 16.75 -3.95
CA THR A 74 -11.72 17.41 -3.01
C THR A 74 -12.98 16.59 -2.78
N ALA A 75 -13.63 16.13 -3.86
CA ALA A 75 -14.83 15.28 -3.76
C ALA A 75 -14.54 13.94 -3.07
N LEU A 76 -13.39 13.34 -3.36
CA LEU A 76 -12.97 12.08 -2.75
C LEU A 76 -12.73 12.23 -1.25
N LYS A 77 -12.10 13.34 -0.83
CA LYS A 77 -11.92 13.68 0.59
C LYS A 77 -13.25 14.00 1.29
N SER A 78 -14.19 14.68 0.62
CA SER A 78 -15.51 14.96 1.21
C SER A 78 -16.34 13.69 1.42
N LEU A 79 -16.08 12.63 0.65
CA LEU A 79 -16.64 11.30 0.87
C LEU A 79 -15.91 10.51 1.97
N GLY A 80 -14.89 11.08 2.63
CA GLY A 80 -14.18 10.46 3.74
C GLY A 80 -12.99 9.57 3.35
N ALA A 81 -12.57 9.54 2.09
CA ALA A 81 -11.41 8.77 1.68
C ALA A 81 -10.09 9.39 2.13
N THR A 82 -9.12 8.52 2.45
CA THR A 82 -7.74 8.95 2.68
C THR A 82 -7.04 9.15 1.34
N VAL A 83 -6.49 10.35 1.10
CA VAL A 83 -5.75 10.67 -0.12
C VAL A 83 -4.30 11.01 0.21
N LEU A 84 -3.36 10.24 -0.35
CA LEU A 84 -1.92 10.39 -0.13
C LEU A 84 -1.21 10.71 -1.46
N HIS A 85 -0.18 11.55 -1.40
CA HIS A 85 0.60 11.99 -2.56
C HIS A 85 2.09 11.66 -2.38
N GLY A 86 2.85 11.59 -3.47
CA GLY A 86 4.28 11.27 -3.40
C GLY A 86 4.59 9.80 -3.10
N ILE A 87 3.64 8.90 -3.29
CA ILE A 87 3.78 7.48 -2.95
C ILE A 87 4.38 6.71 -4.14
N ASP A 88 5.66 6.38 -4.07
CA ASP A 88 6.31 5.47 -5.04
C ASP A 88 5.98 4.01 -4.69
N VAL A 89 5.49 3.26 -5.68
CA VAL A 89 5.16 1.83 -5.58
C VAL A 89 6.34 0.98 -5.09
N LYS A 90 7.58 1.44 -5.30
CA LYS A 90 8.81 0.77 -4.86
C LYS A 90 9.05 0.89 -3.35
N THR A 91 8.51 1.94 -2.73
CA THR A 91 8.75 2.25 -1.32
C THR A 91 7.46 2.33 -0.51
N MET A 92 6.29 2.13 -1.12
CA MET A 92 4.98 2.31 -0.47
C MET A 92 4.79 1.49 0.81
N LYS A 93 5.44 0.32 0.96
CA LYS A 93 5.37 -0.48 2.19
C LYS A 93 6.03 0.19 3.40
N LEU A 94 6.90 1.18 3.17
CA LEU A 94 7.67 1.90 4.19
C LEU A 94 6.96 3.18 4.65
N GLN A 95 5.96 3.64 3.90
CA GLN A 95 5.23 4.87 4.19
C GLN A 95 4.50 4.74 5.53
N ILE A 96 4.60 5.76 6.37
CA ILE A 96 4.08 5.74 7.74
C ILE A 96 2.59 5.39 7.76
N ASP A 97 1.81 5.97 6.83
CA ASP A 97 0.37 5.79 6.71
C ASP A 97 -0.04 4.40 6.20
N LEU A 98 0.89 3.68 5.55
CA LEU A 98 0.61 2.39 4.91
C LEU A 98 1.23 1.21 5.66
N LYS A 99 2.42 1.37 6.25
CA LYS A 99 3.24 0.26 6.80
C LYS A 99 2.50 -0.57 7.86
N ASN A 100 1.60 0.07 8.61
CA ASN A 100 0.82 -0.54 9.69
C ASN A 100 -0.58 -1.01 9.24
N ARG A 101 -0.97 -0.76 7.99
CA ARG A 101 -2.27 -1.12 7.45
C ARG A 101 -2.17 -2.41 6.64
N ARG A 102 -3.28 -3.13 6.58
CA ARG A 102 -3.46 -4.25 5.65
C ARG A 102 -4.77 -4.08 4.89
N PHE A 103 -4.76 -4.45 3.62
CA PHE A 103 -5.86 -4.21 2.70
C PHE A 103 -6.46 -5.52 2.20
N ASP A 104 -7.78 -5.52 2.03
CA ASP A 104 -8.52 -6.59 1.37
C ASP A 104 -8.30 -6.55 -0.14
N ARG A 105 -8.14 -5.34 -0.70
CA ARG A 105 -7.85 -5.11 -2.12
C ARG A 105 -6.73 -4.09 -2.29
N ILE A 106 -5.74 -4.42 -3.11
CA ILE A 106 -4.71 -3.47 -3.57
C ILE A 106 -4.80 -3.38 -5.09
N ILE A 107 -5.19 -2.23 -5.60
CA ILE A 107 -5.52 -2.00 -7.01
C ILE A 107 -4.42 -1.17 -7.66
N TYR A 108 -3.91 -1.64 -8.80
CA TYR A 108 -3.04 -0.85 -9.67
C TYR A 108 -3.52 -0.93 -11.12
N ASN A 109 -4.20 0.13 -11.57
CA ASN A 109 -4.81 0.19 -12.89
C ASN A 109 -3.83 0.74 -13.93
N PHE A 110 -3.62 -0.02 -15.01
CA PHE A 110 -2.80 0.35 -16.16
C PHE A 110 -1.41 0.89 -15.79
N PRO A 111 -0.62 0.13 -15.01
CA PRO A 111 0.70 0.55 -14.55
C PRO A 111 1.62 0.93 -15.72
N HIS A 112 2.32 2.05 -15.62
CA HIS A 112 3.17 2.55 -16.70
C HIS A 112 4.43 3.25 -16.15
N SER A 113 5.61 2.99 -16.72
CA SER A 113 6.90 3.50 -16.21
C SER A 113 7.32 4.83 -16.84
N GLY A 114 6.36 5.58 -17.39
CA GLY A 114 6.59 6.78 -18.20
C GLY A 114 6.92 6.49 -19.66
N PHE A 115 6.91 7.53 -20.51
CA PHE A 115 7.16 7.41 -21.95
C PHE A 115 8.62 7.74 -22.26
N LYS A 116 9.46 6.71 -22.40
CA LYS A 116 10.87 6.83 -22.83
C LYS A 116 11.14 6.16 -24.18
N GLY A 117 10.08 5.76 -24.89
CA GLY A 117 10.12 4.97 -26.12
C GLY A 117 8.72 4.49 -26.48
N LYS A 118 8.62 3.64 -27.51
CA LYS A 118 7.34 3.02 -27.92
C LYS A 118 7.03 1.80 -27.05
N GLU A 119 5.75 1.57 -26.74
CA GLU A 119 5.32 0.50 -25.81
C GLU A 119 5.73 -0.93 -26.26
N HIS A 120 5.97 -1.14 -27.56
CA HIS A 120 6.39 -2.45 -28.10
C HIS A 120 7.90 -2.67 -28.08
N GLU A 121 8.70 -1.65 -27.77
CA GLU A 121 10.16 -1.77 -27.70
C GLU A 121 10.58 -2.56 -26.47
N VAL A 122 11.59 -3.42 -26.63
CA VAL A 122 12.02 -4.37 -25.59
C VAL A 122 12.45 -3.66 -24.30
N HIS A 123 13.16 -2.53 -24.41
CA HIS A 123 13.60 -1.77 -23.24
C HIS A 123 12.42 -1.13 -22.48
N MET A 124 11.36 -0.72 -23.18
CA MET A 124 10.12 -0.22 -22.57
C MET A 124 9.37 -1.35 -21.88
N ILE A 125 9.20 -2.50 -22.54
CA ILE A 125 8.60 -3.70 -21.93
C ILE A 125 9.35 -4.09 -20.66
N ASN A 126 10.69 -4.10 -20.67
CA ASN A 126 11.49 -4.43 -19.48
C ASN A 126 11.33 -3.40 -18.35
N SER A 127 11.23 -2.11 -18.69
CA SER A 127 10.98 -1.04 -17.71
C SER A 127 9.61 -1.20 -17.04
N HIS A 128 8.58 -1.54 -17.81
CA HIS A 128 7.25 -1.84 -17.31
C HIS A 128 7.22 -3.09 -16.42
N LYS A 129 7.89 -4.16 -16.83
CA LYS A 129 8.03 -5.38 -16.02
C LYS A 129 8.71 -5.08 -14.69
N LYS A 130 9.78 -4.27 -14.69
CA LYS A 130 10.45 -3.84 -13.45
C LYS A 130 9.50 -3.08 -12.53
N LEU A 131 8.72 -2.13 -13.06
CA LEU A 131 7.73 -1.39 -12.27
C LEU A 131 6.71 -2.32 -11.60
N VAL A 132 6.13 -3.25 -12.36
CA VAL A 132 5.13 -4.20 -11.85
C VAL A 132 5.74 -5.17 -10.84
N ARG A 133 6.98 -5.61 -11.06
CA ARG A 133 7.73 -6.46 -10.13
C ARG A 133 7.90 -5.77 -8.77
N GLU A 134 8.33 -4.51 -8.76
CA GLU A 134 8.48 -3.72 -7.53
C GLU A 134 7.14 -3.51 -6.83
N PHE A 135 6.07 -3.27 -7.60
CA PHE A 135 4.72 -3.19 -7.06
C PHE A 135 4.31 -4.49 -6.36
N PHE A 136 4.47 -5.66 -6.98
CA PHE A 136 4.11 -6.94 -6.34
C PHE A 136 4.89 -7.20 -5.05
N CYS A 137 6.20 -6.90 -5.05
CA CYS A 137 7.07 -7.01 -3.87
C CYS A 137 6.51 -6.20 -2.68
N ASN A 138 6.10 -4.95 -2.94
CA ASN A 138 5.59 -4.05 -1.91
C ASN A 138 4.13 -4.33 -1.54
N ALA A 139 3.25 -4.55 -2.52
CA ALA A 139 1.83 -4.79 -2.32
C ALA A 139 1.59 -6.05 -1.48
N ARG A 140 2.36 -7.11 -1.72
CA ARG A 140 2.27 -8.36 -0.94
C ARG A 140 2.45 -8.13 0.57
N ARG A 141 3.28 -7.15 0.97
CA ARG A 141 3.53 -6.82 2.39
C ARG A 141 2.37 -6.07 3.05
N LEU A 142 1.49 -5.47 2.25
CA LEU A 142 0.34 -4.69 2.69
C LEU A 142 -0.97 -5.48 2.55
N LEU A 143 -0.92 -6.74 2.15
CA LEU A 143 -2.10 -7.56 1.89
C LEU A 143 -2.59 -8.25 3.17
N ARG A 144 -3.90 -8.26 3.41
CA ARG A 144 -4.52 -9.10 4.44
C ARG A 144 -4.43 -10.59 4.07
N PRO A 145 -4.55 -11.51 5.04
CA PRO A 145 -4.89 -12.90 4.74
C PRO A 145 -6.10 -12.94 3.80
N TYR A 146 -6.01 -13.74 2.74
CA TYR A 146 -7.04 -13.84 1.69
C TYR A 146 -7.32 -12.56 0.88
N GLY A 147 -6.61 -11.46 1.12
CA GLY A 147 -6.70 -10.25 0.31
C GLY A 147 -6.25 -10.49 -1.13
N GLU A 148 -6.64 -9.60 -2.04
CA GLU A 148 -6.36 -9.72 -3.47
C GLU A 148 -5.60 -8.49 -4.00
N ILE A 149 -4.57 -8.73 -4.80
CA ILE A 149 -3.89 -7.70 -5.59
C ILE A 149 -4.48 -7.70 -6.99
N HIS A 150 -5.02 -6.56 -7.42
CA HIS A 150 -5.71 -6.39 -8.68
C HIS A 150 -4.84 -5.53 -9.61
N VAL A 151 -4.46 -6.08 -10.76
CA VAL A 151 -3.75 -5.33 -11.81
C VAL A 151 -4.62 -5.31 -13.06
N SER A 152 -5.12 -4.13 -13.42
CA SER A 152 -5.84 -3.94 -14.68
C SER A 152 -4.85 -3.62 -15.79
N HIS A 153 -4.90 -4.38 -16.88
CA HIS A 153 -3.92 -4.27 -17.95
C HIS A 153 -4.55 -4.51 -19.32
N LYS A 154 -4.00 -3.84 -20.33
CA LYS A 154 -4.39 -4.07 -21.72
C LYS A 154 -4.02 -5.49 -22.16
N ARG A 155 -4.75 -6.02 -23.13
CA ARG A 155 -4.48 -7.30 -23.78
C ARG A 155 -3.98 -7.07 -25.20
N GLY A 156 -3.22 -8.02 -25.71
CA GLY A 156 -2.64 -7.99 -27.05
C GLY A 156 -1.19 -8.42 -27.07
N LYS A 157 -0.66 -8.65 -28.28
CA LYS A 157 0.65 -9.28 -28.54
C LYS A 157 1.80 -8.70 -27.71
N TRP A 158 1.87 -7.38 -27.56
CA TRP A 158 2.97 -6.71 -26.84
C TRP A 158 2.74 -6.65 -25.33
N TYR A 159 1.48 -6.53 -24.90
CA TYR A 159 1.09 -6.47 -23.49
C TYR A 159 1.24 -7.81 -22.79
N GLU A 160 1.02 -8.92 -23.50
CA GLU A 160 1.20 -10.27 -22.94
C GLU A 160 2.67 -10.59 -22.62
N LYS A 161 3.63 -9.94 -23.32
CA LYS A 161 5.07 -10.08 -23.06
C LYS A 161 5.50 -9.59 -21.67
N TRP A 162 4.65 -8.81 -20.99
CA TRP A 162 4.92 -8.38 -19.62
C TRP A 162 4.92 -9.57 -18.67
N GLY A 163 4.13 -10.61 -18.95
CA GLY A 163 4.13 -11.85 -18.18
C GLY A 163 3.68 -11.65 -16.73
N LEU A 164 2.57 -10.94 -16.50
CA LEU A 164 2.07 -10.60 -15.14
C LEU A 164 2.00 -11.81 -14.21
N LYS A 165 1.56 -12.98 -14.71
CA LYS A 165 1.50 -14.22 -13.91
C LYS A 165 2.88 -14.65 -13.42
N HIS A 166 3.91 -14.56 -14.26
CA HIS A 166 5.29 -14.89 -13.90
C HIS A 166 5.84 -13.90 -12.87
N LEU A 167 5.65 -12.60 -13.12
CA LEU A 167 6.10 -11.54 -12.20
C LEU A 167 5.46 -11.69 -10.80
N ALA A 168 4.17 -12.05 -10.74
CA ALA A 168 3.48 -12.30 -9.48
C ALA A 168 4.03 -13.55 -8.77
N ALA A 169 4.30 -14.64 -9.52
CA ALA A 169 4.79 -15.89 -8.96
C ALA A 169 6.15 -15.75 -8.26
N GLU A 170 7.02 -14.82 -8.69
CA GLU A 170 8.28 -14.48 -8.01
C GLU A 170 8.07 -14.06 -6.55
N PHE A 171 6.87 -13.62 -6.18
CA PHE A 171 6.51 -13.17 -4.84
C PHE A 171 5.48 -14.09 -4.16
N SER A 172 5.37 -15.35 -4.58
CA SER A 172 4.36 -16.31 -4.05
C SER A 172 2.92 -15.80 -4.21
N LEU A 173 2.67 -15.06 -5.27
CA LEU A 173 1.33 -14.63 -5.66
C LEU A 173 0.83 -15.50 -6.81
N VAL A 174 -0.35 -16.09 -6.64
CA VAL A 174 -1.01 -16.93 -7.64
C VAL A 174 -2.18 -16.18 -8.25
N LEU A 175 -2.35 -16.29 -9.57
CA LEU A 175 -3.52 -15.74 -10.25
C LEU A 175 -4.74 -16.59 -9.87
N VAL A 176 -5.73 -15.98 -9.23
CA VAL A 176 -6.98 -16.64 -8.85
C VAL A 176 -8.08 -16.42 -9.87
N GLU A 177 -8.09 -15.25 -10.50
CA GLU A 177 -9.14 -14.87 -11.43
C GLU A 177 -8.61 -13.86 -12.44
N LYS A 178 -9.18 -13.88 -13.64
CA LYS A 178 -8.97 -12.87 -14.67
C LYS A 178 -10.34 -12.46 -15.21
N VAL A 179 -10.73 -11.22 -14.99
CA VAL A 179 -12.02 -10.69 -15.43
C VAL A 179 -11.83 -9.62 -16.50
N SER A 180 -12.81 -9.42 -17.38
CA SER A 180 -12.80 -8.30 -18.32
C SER A 180 -12.87 -6.99 -17.55
N PHE A 181 -12.09 -5.98 -17.95
CA PHE A 181 -12.21 -4.64 -17.40
C PHE A 181 -13.06 -3.82 -18.36
N GLN A 182 -14.22 -3.36 -17.91
CA GLN A 182 -15.05 -2.43 -18.66
C GLN A 182 -15.06 -1.07 -17.97
N LYS A 183 -14.81 -0.01 -18.74
CA LYS A 183 -14.88 1.36 -18.22
C LYS A 183 -16.29 1.69 -17.73
N ALA A 184 -17.32 1.16 -18.40
CA ALA A 184 -18.73 1.41 -18.09
C ALA A 184 -19.13 0.97 -16.68
N ASP A 185 -18.41 -0.02 -16.10
CA ASP A 185 -18.66 -0.50 -14.74
C ASP A 185 -18.29 0.54 -13.66
N TYR A 186 -17.59 1.62 -14.05
CA TYR A 186 -17.11 2.67 -13.14
C TYR A 186 -17.55 4.06 -13.64
N PRO A 187 -18.80 4.46 -13.41
CA PRO A 187 -19.29 5.77 -13.82
C PRO A 187 -18.41 6.90 -13.29
N GLY A 188 -18.06 7.85 -14.17
CA GLY A 188 -17.17 8.97 -13.83
C GLY A 188 -15.66 8.67 -13.92
N TYR A 189 -15.25 7.41 -14.10
CA TYR A 189 -13.84 7.07 -14.35
C TYR A 189 -13.38 7.60 -15.71
N HIS A 190 -12.20 8.23 -15.75
CA HIS A 190 -11.56 8.69 -16.98
C HIS A 190 -10.11 8.21 -17.02
N GLN A 191 -9.80 7.30 -17.95
CA GLN A 191 -8.44 6.84 -18.14
C GLN A 191 -7.61 7.92 -18.85
N LYS A 192 -6.49 8.32 -18.24
CA LYS A 192 -5.65 9.42 -18.74
C LYS A 192 -4.18 9.02 -18.79
N LYS A 193 -3.45 9.58 -19.74
CA LYS A 193 -2.00 9.39 -19.85
C LYS A 193 -1.31 10.04 -18.67
N GLY A 194 -0.47 9.27 -17.99
CA GLY A 194 0.18 9.69 -16.74
C GLY A 194 1.53 10.38 -16.89
N ALA A 195 2.03 10.67 -18.09
CA ALA A 195 3.33 11.34 -18.27
C ALA A 195 3.48 11.96 -19.66
N GLY A 196 4.47 12.84 -19.80
CA GLY A 196 4.86 13.47 -21.07
C GLY A 196 3.95 14.63 -21.50
N PRO A 197 4.19 15.22 -22.68
CA PRO A 197 3.44 16.38 -23.18
C PRO A 197 1.97 16.09 -23.47
N ASN A 198 1.60 14.81 -23.53
CA ASN A 198 0.24 14.34 -23.72
C ASN A 198 -0.40 13.86 -22.40
N CYS A 199 0.13 14.27 -21.25
CA CYS A 199 -0.57 14.07 -19.98
C CYS A 199 -1.99 14.64 -20.04
N ASP A 200 -2.87 14.14 -19.19
CA ASP A 200 -4.31 14.45 -19.16
C ASP A 200 -5.15 14.01 -20.37
N LYS A 201 -4.52 13.68 -21.50
CA LYS A 201 -5.22 13.13 -22.66
C LYS A 201 -5.65 11.68 -22.43
N PRO A 202 -6.79 11.25 -22.96
CA PRO A 202 -7.20 9.86 -22.87
C PRO A 202 -6.26 8.94 -23.66
N PHE A 203 -6.28 7.66 -23.32
CA PHE A 203 -5.67 6.60 -24.12
C PHE A 203 -6.69 5.50 -24.44
N PRO A 204 -6.55 4.82 -25.61
CA PRO A 204 -7.44 3.72 -25.96
C PRO A 204 -7.19 2.53 -25.03
N LEU A 205 -8.26 2.04 -24.40
CA LEU A 205 -8.21 0.86 -23.54
C LEU A 205 -8.11 -0.43 -24.36
N GLY A 206 -8.86 -0.51 -25.46
CA GLY A 206 -9.03 -1.76 -26.22
C GLY A 206 -9.54 -2.89 -25.33
N THR A 207 -9.24 -4.14 -25.68
CA THR A 207 -9.49 -5.27 -24.80
C THR A 207 -8.57 -5.19 -23.58
N CYS A 208 -9.13 -5.10 -22.39
CA CYS A 208 -8.38 -5.08 -21.14
C CYS A 208 -8.99 -6.03 -20.10
N SER A 209 -8.19 -6.41 -19.11
CA SER A 209 -8.61 -7.34 -18.06
C SER A 209 -7.99 -6.96 -16.73
N THR A 210 -8.71 -7.22 -15.65
CA THR A 210 -8.16 -7.20 -14.30
C THR A 210 -7.71 -8.60 -13.91
N PHE A 211 -6.43 -8.71 -13.54
CA PHE A 211 -5.82 -9.92 -13.02
C PHE A 211 -5.83 -9.84 -11.50
N LYS A 212 -6.46 -10.82 -10.84
CA LYS A 212 -6.55 -10.90 -9.38
C LYS A 212 -5.58 -11.93 -8.85
N PHE A 213 -4.71 -11.51 -7.95
CA PHE A 213 -3.68 -12.35 -7.36
C PHE A 213 -3.88 -12.49 -5.85
N ARG A 214 -3.61 -13.68 -5.31
CA ARG A 214 -3.62 -13.95 -3.87
C ARG A 214 -2.31 -14.57 -3.44
N ILE A 215 -1.98 -14.47 -2.15
CA ILE A 215 -0.87 -15.23 -1.59
C ILE A 215 -1.20 -16.72 -1.73
N GLY A 216 -0.31 -17.45 -2.37
CA GLY A 216 -0.45 -18.89 -2.57
C GLY A 216 0.88 -19.60 -2.41
N SER A 217 0.83 -20.83 -1.90
CA SER A 217 1.98 -21.71 -1.87
C SER A 217 2.28 -22.17 -3.30
N SER A 218 3.47 -21.86 -3.82
CA SER A 218 3.93 -22.48 -5.06
C SER A 218 3.96 -23.99 -4.85
N LYS A 219 3.03 -24.74 -5.47
CA LYS A 219 3.21 -26.19 -5.58
C LYS A 219 4.51 -26.39 -6.34
N LYS A 220 5.55 -26.91 -5.67
CA LYS A 220 6.75 -27.39 -6.36
C LYS A 220 6.25 -28.32 -7.46
N GLN A 221 6.44 -27.94 -8.72
CA GLN A 221 6.27 -28.90 -9.79
C GLN A 221 7.38 -29.93 -9.60
N ASN A 222 7.04 -31.10 -9.06
CA ASN A 222 7.92 -32.26 -9.15
C ASN A 222 8.06 -32.57 -10.65
N GLY A 223 9.18 -32.11 -11.23
CA GLY A 223 9.58 -32.51 -12.57
C GLY A 223 9.72 -34.03 -12.58
N ARG A 224 8.89 -34.68 -13.40
CA ARG A 224 9.08 -36.08 -13.78
C ARG A 224 10.45 -36.19 -14.46
N ARG A 225 11.42 -36.80 -13.79
CA ARG A 225 12.53 -37.49 -14.47
C ARG A 225 12.31 -38.99 -14.26
N ALA A 226 12.24 -39.69 -15.39
CA ALA A 226 12.13 -41.15 -15.47
C ALA A 226 13.49 -41.82 -15.21
N GLY A 227 13.45 -43.02 -14.62
CA GLY A 227 14.60 -43.92 -14.45
C GLY A 227 14.52 -44.72 -13.14
N PRO A 228 14.36 -46.06 -13.17
CA PRO A 228 14.05 -46.85 -11.98
C PRO A 228 15.31 -47.50 -11.39
N ILE A 229 15.43 -47.54 -10.05
CA ILE A 229 16.13 -48.62 -9.31
C ILE A 229 15.38 -48.89 -7.99
N SER A 230 15.04 -50.17 -7.81
CA SER A 230 14.64 -50.93 -6.61
C SER A 230 15.44 -50.60 -5.33
N SER A 231 15.06 -50.83 -4.08
CA SER A 231 13.95 -51.51 -3.39
C SER A 231 14.21 -51.37 -1.87
N ILE A 232 13.21 -51.75 -1.05
CA ILE A 232 13.27 -52.16 0.37
C ILE A 232 12.89 -51.10 1.43
N GLY A 233 11.67 -51.28 1.97
CA GLY A 233 11.46 -51.45 3.41
C GLY A 233 10.91 -50.27 4.21
N GLY A 234 9.69 -50.42 4.76
CA GLY A 234 9.35 -49.89 6.09
C GLY A 234 8.11 -49.01 6.22
N ASP A 235 7.03 -49.64 6.67
CA ASP A 235 5.96 -49.18 7.57
C ASP A 235 5.16 -47.88 7.33
N THR A 236 3.88 -48.12 7.02
CA THR A 236 2.71 -47.26 7.23
C THR A 236 2.47 -46.88 8.70
N ARG A 237 2.42 -45.58 9.01
CA ARG A 237 1.50 -45.01 10.02
C ARG A 237 1.01 -43.60 9.62
N PRO A 238 -0.26 -43.24 9.94
CA PRO A 238 -0.87 -41.99 9.49
C PRO A 238 -0.65 -40.84 10.47
N CYS A 239 -0.20 -39.67 9.98
CA CYS A 239 -0.12 -38.46 10.79
C CYS A 239 -1.50 -37.81 10.99
N ARG A 240 -1.94 -37.78 12.25
CA ARG A 240 -3.07 -36.99 12.75
C ARG A 240 -2.78 -35.48 12.72
N PRO A 241 -3.82 -34.62 12.83
CA PRO A 241 -3.68 -33.16 12.79
C PRO A 241 -2.96 -32.64 14.05
N LEU A 242 -2.06 -31.67 13.87
CA LEU A 242 -1.42 -30.97 14.99
C LEU A 242 -2.43 -30.08 15.72
N SER A 243 -2.44 -30.24 17.04
CA SER A 243 -3.25 -29.57 18.04
C SER A 243 -2.82 -28.12 18.29
N LEU A 244 -3.81 -27.33 18.73
CA LEU A 244 -3.75 -25.99 19.30
C LEU A 244 -2.55 -25.82 20.27
N VAL A 245 -1.67 -24.85 19.98
CA VAL A 245 -0.59 -24.46 20.91
C VAL A 245 -1.21 -23.62 22.03
N GLN A 246 -1.10 -24.09 23.28
CA GLN A 246 -1.44 -23.32 24.47
C GLN A 246 -0.37 -22.25 24.80
N PRO A 247 -0.74 -21.17 25.50
CA PRO A 247 0.19 -20.08 25.81
C PRO A 247 1.28 -20.54 26.77
N TRP A 248 2.51 -20.14 26.48
CA TRP A 248 3.64 -20.33 27.40
C TRP A 248 3.48 -19.40 28.61
N SER A 249 3.19 -20.00 29.76
CA SER A 249 3.30 -19.39 31.07
C SER A 249 4.76 -19.46 31.54
N GLY A 250 5.36 -18.32 31.88
CA GLY A 250 6.57 -18.30 32.71
C GLY A 250 7.79 -17.62 32.10
N LEU A 251 7.79 -16.29 32.13
CA LEU A 251 9.00 -15.51 32.45
C LEU A 251 8.56 -14.39 33.40
N GLN A 252 8.80 -14.62 34.69
CA GLN A 252 8.69 -13.60 35.72
C GLN A 252 9.74 -12.53 35.43
N PHE A 253 9.30 -11.30 35.17
CA PHE A 253 10.16 -10.12 35.22
C PHE A 253 9.87 -9.37 36.50
N VAL A 254 10.91 -9.23 37.32
CA VAL A 254 10.93 -8.51 38.59
C VAL A 254 10.75 -7.00 38.32
N PRO A 255 9.85 -6.28 39.01
CA PRO A 255 9.75 -4.83 38.88
C PRO A 255 10.96 -4.17 39.54
N ARG A 256 11.61 -3.22 38.85
CA ARG A 256 12.59 -2.34 39.48
C ARG A 256 11.89 -1.05 39.90
N ASP A 257 11.91 -0.84 41.20
CA ASP A 257 11.32 0.25 41.95
C ASP A 257 11.93 1.65 41.65
N TYR A 258 11.03 2.63 41.67
CA TYR A 258 11.14 4.05 42.04
C TYR A 258 12.42 4.85 41.74
N ILE A 259 12.28 5.86 40.85
CA ILE A 259 13.03 7.13 40.96
C ILE A 259 12.04 8.30 40.77
N VAL A 260 12.04 9.20 41.76
CA VAL A 260 11.22 10.40 41.95
C VAL A 260 11.58 11.51 40.93
N PRO A 261 10.66 12.41 40.51
CA PRO A 261 10.99 13.52 39.62
C PRO A 261 11.69 14.66 40.37
N VAL A 262 12.83 15.13 39.85
CA VAL A 262 13.48 16.37 40.28
C VAL A 262 13.00 17.53 39.39
N PRO A 263 12.54 18.66 39.95
CA PRO A 263 12.16 19.84 39.18
C PRO A 263 13.41 20.66 38.84
N MET A 264 13.58 21.07 37.57
CA MET A 264 14.56 22.10 37.21
C MET A 264 13.89 23.47 37.12
N THR A 265 14.23 24.29 38.11
CA THR A 265 14.07 25.74 38.17
C THR A 265 14.97 26.44 37.15
N ALA A 266 14.46 27.53 36.57
CA ALA A 266 15.22 28.49 35.78
C ALA A 266 16.07 29.40 36.68
N PRO A 267 17.23 29.89 36.19
CA PRO A 267 17.83 31.10 36.73
C PRO A 267 17.80 32.26 35.73
N SER A 268 17.45 33.42 36.28
CA SER A 268 17.47 34.77 35.75
C SER A 268 18.89 35.37 35.64
N HIS A 269 19.04 36.26 34.64
CA HIS A 269 19.85 37.49 34.51
C HIS A 269 21.02 37.80 35.47
N VAL A 270 22.13 38.34 34.92
CA VAL A 270 22.73 39.68 35.22
C VAL A 270 23.79 40.00 34.12
N VAL A 271 23.53 40.97 33.21
CA VAL A 271 24.12 42.35 33.05
C VAL A 271 25.60 42.39 32.62
N ASP A 272 25.91 42.98 31.45
CA ASP A 272 26.63 44.28 31.41
C ASP A 272 26.51 45.02 30.06
N GLN A 273 26.60 46.34 30.17
CA GLN A 273 26.23 47.41 29.25
C GLN A 273 27.32 47.72 28.21
N ARG A 274 26.92 48.22 27.04
CA ARG A 274 27.25 49.58 26.50
C ARG A 274 26.78 49.76 25.05
N GLN A 275 26.09 50.87 24.83
CA GLN A 275 25.67 51.51 23.57
C GLN A 275 26.74 52.54 23.10
N PRO A 276 26.54 53.39 22.06
CA PRO A 276 25.94 53.23 20.71
C PRO A 276 26.72 53.98 19.59
N GLY A 277 26.22 53.95 18.35
CA GLY A 277 26.49 54.94 17.29
C GLY A 277 25.99 54.45 15.92
N SER A 278 24.88 54.97 15.37
CA SER A 278 24.79 56.05 14.35
C SER A 278 25.54 55.70 13.04
N SER A 279 25.07 55.88 11.81
CA SER A 279 24.00 56.65 11.17
C SER A 279 24.09 56.31 9.65
N LEU A 280 22.98 56.45 8.89
CA LEU A 280 22.85 57.00 7.50
C LEU A 280 23.86 56.51 6.40
N THR A 281 23.58 56.26 5.12
CA THR A 281 22.57 56.69 4.11
C THR A 281 23.03 56.16 2.75
N ASN A 282 22.09 55.98 1.80
CA ASN A 282 22.21 56.22 0.33
C ASN A 282 23.21 55.37 -0.50
N ALA A 283 23.06 55.11 -1.81
CA ALA A 283 22.01 55.24 -2.80
C ALA A 283 22.50 54.56 -4.12
N LEU A 284 21.55 54.13 -4.96
CA LEU A 284 21.51 54.15 -6.44
C LEU A 284 22.73 53.78 -7.31
N GLY A 285 22.52 52.89 -8.29
CA GLY A 285 23.32 52.81 -9.52
C GLY A 285 23.09 51.54 -10.36
N ALA A 286 22.29 51.63 -11.42
CA ALA A 286 22.13 50.64 -12.50
C ALA A 286 23.19 50.87 -13.63
N PRO A 287 23.07 50.31 -14.85
CA PRO A 287 23.07 48.91 -15.31
C PRO A 287 24.15 48.63 -16.39
N GLY A 288 24.30 47.39 -16.88
CA GLY A 288 24.69 47.17 -18.28
C GLY A 288 25.56 45.95 -18.67
N ARG A 289 25.09 45.31 -19.76
CA ARG A 289 25.79 44.51 -20.80
C ARG A 289 26.09 43.01 -20.61
N ILE A 290 25.51 42.26 -21.55
CA ILE A 290 25.88 40.92 -22.05
C ILE A 290 26.98 41.11 -23.13
N PRO A 291 27.95 40.18 -23.29
CA PRO A 291 27.83 39.13 -24.33
C PRO A 291 28.32 37.72 -23.89
N SER A 292 27.76 36.67 -24.51
CA SER A 292 28.24 35.26 -24.56
C SER A 292 29.54 35.12 -25.42
N PRO A 293 30.27 33.98 -25.58
CA PRO A 293 29.80 32.58 -25.59
C PRO A 293 30.77 31.45 -25.10
N MET A 294 30.26 30.20 -25.12
CA MET A 294 30.94 28.89 -25.30
C MET A 294 32.22 28.53 -24.51
N GLY A 295 32.19 27.37 -23.84
CA GLY A 295 33.42 26.62 -23.54
C GLY A 295 33.25 25.52 -22.51
N ARG A 296 33.70 24.31 -22.85
CA ARG A 296 33.51 23.04 -22.14
C ARG A 296 34.69 22.74 -21.20
N ILE A 297 34.39 22.01 -20.12
CA ILE A 297 35.17 20.93 -19.46
C ILE A 297 36.23 21.29 -18.39
N SER A 298 36.02 20.66 -17.23
CA SER A 298 36.98 20.04 -16.28
C SER A 298 37.54 20.84 -15.09
N SER A 299 37.27 20.22 -13.94
CA SER A 299 38.18 19.95 -12.81
C SER A 299 38.24 20.89 -11.61
N ASN A 300 38.00 20.25 -10.46
CA ASN A 300 38.62 20.42 -9.16
C ASN A 300 38.33 21.70 -8.37
N CYS A 301 37.49 21.56 -7.34
CA CYS A 301 37.87 22.00 -6.00
C CYS A 301 37.45 20.95 -4.96
N LEU A 302 38.48 20.33 -4.39
CA LEU A 302 38.52 19.52 -3.18
C LEU A 302 38.26 20.38 -1.94
N PHE A 303 37.39 19.90 -1.05
CA PHE A 303 37.54 19.84 0.41
C PHE A 303 36.58 18.72 0.87
N ALA A 304 37.01 17.47 1.05
CA ALA A 304 37.66 16.92 2.25
C ALA A 304 36.96 17.40 3.53
N ARG A 305 35.97 16.65 4.04
CA ARG A 305 36.05 15.51 5.00
C ARG A 305 35.85 15.97 6.44
N LEU A 306 34.85 15.41 7.11
CA LEU A 306 35.00 14.62 8.34
C LEU A 306 33.65 14.01 8.77
N GLY A 307 33.65 12.69 9.04
CA GLY A 307 32.56 12.03 9.76
C GLY A 307 31.93 10.81 9.08
N GLN A 308 32.72 9.80 8.68
CA GLN A 308 32.21 8.43 8.49
C GLN A 308 32.09 7.75 9.85
N THR A 309 30.91 7.24 10.19
CA THR A 309 30.79 6.07 11.06
C THR A 309 30.07 4.95 10.30
N LEU A 310 30.75 3.81 10.33
CA LEU A 310 30.44 2.54 9.71
C LEU A 310 29.09 2.01 10.19
N TYR A 311 28.22 1.59 9.27
CA TYR A 311 27.21 0.57 9.55
C TYR A 311 27.47 -0.59 8.60
N GLU A 312 28.20 -1.59 9.10
CA GLU A 312 28.43 -2.85 8.43
C GLU A 312 27.09 -3.60 8.31
N ASN A 313 26.67 -3.83 7.07
CA ASN A 313 25.58 -4.76 6.77
C ASN A 313 26.08 -6.20 6.99
N ARG A 314 25.89 -6.72 8.21
CA ARG A 314 25.97 -8.16 8.44
C ARG A 314 24.65 -8.80 8.03
N ILE A 315 24.58 -9.20 6.75
CA ILE A 315 23.58 -10.17 6.30
C ILE A 315 23.98 -11.51 6.92
N ILE A 316 23.39 -11.85 8.06
CA ILE A 316 23.33 -13.24 8.50
C ILE A 316 22.14 -13.86 7.78
N ALA A 317 22.46 -14.68 6.78
CA ALA A 317 21.52 -15.58 6.15
C ALA A 317 21.22 -16.72 7.15
N GLU A 318 20.13 -16.61 7.90
CA GLU A 318 19.54 -17.75 8.60
C GLU A 318 18.21 -18.13 7.93
N SER A 319 18.21 -19.35 7.43
CA SER A 319 17.08 -20.03 6.83
C SER A 319 16.07 -20.41 7.91
N LEU A 320 15.26 -19.46 8.35
CA LEU A 320 14.00 -19.73 9.06
C LEU A 320 12.84 -19.46 8.10
N GLY A 321 11.95 -20.44 7.99
CA GLY A 321 10.93 -20.52 6.95
C GLY A 321 10.20 -19.19 6.70
N ASN A 322 10.05 -18.86 5.42
CA ASN A 322 9.34 -17.69 4.86
C ASN A 322 7.87 -17.55 5.31
N THR A 323 7.40 -18.35 6.27
CA THR A 323 6.09 -18.29 6.93
C THR A 323 6.16 -17.61 8.30
N ASP A 324 7.28 -17.72 9.01
CA ASP A 324 7.39 -17.34 10.43
C ASP A 324 7.60 -15.82 10.61
N TYR A 325 8.43 -15.21 9.75
CA TYR A 325 8.54 -13.75 9.67
C TYR A 325 7.20 -13.06 9.35
N PHE A 326 6.35 -13.70 8.53
CA PHE A 326 5.09 -13.11 8.09
C PHE A 326 3.99 -13.24 9.12
N ALA A 327 3.93 -14.37 9.82
CA ALA A 327 3.08 -14.51 10.99
C ALA A 327 3.46 -13.46 12.04
N CYS A 328 4.77 -13.29 12.29
CA CYS A 328 5.28 -12.29 13.23
C CYS A 328 4.92 -10.85 12.81
N GLU A 329 5.13 -10.46 11.55
CA GLU A 329 4.78 -9.11 11.09
C GLU A 329 3.28 -8.85 11.00
N TYR A 330 2.47 -9.88 10.73
CA TYR A 330 1.01 -9.78 10.79
C TYR A 330 0.54 -9.56 12.23
N GLN A 331 1.05 -10.34 13.18
CA GLN A 331 0.79 -10.16 14.61
C GLN A 331 1.24 -8.78 15.10
N ARG A 332 2.42 -8.30 14.68
CA ARG A 332 2.88 -6.95 14.97
C ARG A 332 2.00 -5.87 14.36
N SER A 333 1.46 -6.10 13.16
CA SER A 333 0.50 -5.18 12.53
C SER A 333 -0.80 -5.08 13.32
N LEU A 334 -1.36 -6.22 13.74
CA LEU A 334 -2.56 -6.28 14.58
C LEU A 334 -2.33 -5.61 15.93
N LEU A 335 -1.17 -5.80 16.54
CA LEU A 335 -0.81 -5.13 17.79
C LEU A 335 -0.70 -3.61 17.62
N ARG A 336 -0.18 -3.13 16.47
CA ARG A 336 -0.12 -1.70 16.15
C ARG A 336 -1.51 -1.11 15.93
N GLU A 337 -2.38 -1.82 15.24
CA GLU A 337 -3.78 -1.44 15.01
C GLU A 337 -4.55 -1.36 16.34
N TYR A 338 -4.42 -2.36 17.19
CA TYR A 338 -4.96 -2.38 18.55
C TYR A 338 -4.50 -1.16 19.36
N ARG A 339 -3.18 -0.89 19.37
CA ARG A 339 -2.60 0.25 20.10
C ARG A 339 -3.13 1.59 19.61
N MET A 340 -3.31 1.74 18.29
CA MET A 340 -3.90 2.95 17.72
C MET A 340 -5.37 3.12 18.14
N GLN A 341 -6.17 2.05 18.10
CA GLN A 341 -7.57 2.12 18.53
C GLN A 341 -7.70 2.43 20.03
N SER A 342 -6.84 1.84 20.87
CA SER A 342 -6.82 2.13 22.31
C SER A 342 -6.39 3.55 22.67
N GLN A 343 -5.64 4.22 21.79
CA GLN A 343 -5.23 5.62 21.99
C GLN A 343 -6.32 6.62 21.57
N LEU A 344 -7.22 6.24 20.67
CA LEU A 344 -8.26 7.11 20.13
C LEU A 344 -9.58 7.05 20.93
N VAL A 345 -9.81 5.99 21.69
CA VAL A 345 -11.06 5.80 22.46
C VAL A 345 -10.72 5.29 23.88
N PRO A 346 -10.33 6.17 24.82
CA PRO A 346 -9.89 5.73 26.15
C PRO A 346 -11.02 5.20 27.04
N GLU A 347 -12.26 5.66 26.86
CA GLU A 347 -13.35 5.46 27.84
C GLU A 347 -14.57 4.66 27.36
N ALA A 348 -14.65 4.26 26.08
CA ALA A 348 -15.73 3.40 25.60
C ALA A 348 -15.20 1.99 25.31
N THR A 349 -15.34 1.09 26.28
CA THR A 349 -15.02 -0.36 26.20
C THR A 349 -13.63 -0.65 25.65
N SER A 350 -12.63 -0.64 26.53
CA SER A 350 -11.30 -1.25 26.31
C SER A 350 -11.46 -2.74 25.97
N LEU A 351 -11.71 -3.05 24.69
CA LEU A 351 -11.69 -4.41 24.17
C LEU A 351 -10.31 -4.99 24.49
N SER A 352 -10.21 -6.17 25.09
CA SER A 352 -8.91 -6.79 25.30
C SER A 352 -8.24 -7.11 23.95
N TYR A 353 -6.91 -7.21 23.91
CA TYR A 353 -6.21 -7.60 22.68
C TYR A 353 -6.72 -8.95 22.13
N SER A 354 -7.09 -9.89 23.01
CA SER A 354 -7.70 -11.16 22.59
C SER A 354 -9.07 -10.97 21.94
N ALA A 355 -9.96 -10.16 22.53
CA ALA A 355 -11.26 -9.84 21.94
C ALA A 355 -11.13 -9.07 20.61
N PHE A 356 -10.11 -8.21 20.48
CA PHE A 356 -9.78 -7.54 19.21
C PHE A 356 -9.36 -8.55 18.13
N LEU A 357 -8.50 -9.50 18.47
CA LEU A 357 -8.08 -10.56 17.55
C LEU A 357 -9.25 -11.45 17.14
N GLU A 358 -10.10 -11.84 18.09
CA GLU A 358 -11.32 -12.61 17.84
C GLU A 358 -12.29 -11.84 16.94
N ALA A 359 -12.50 -10.54 17.17
CA ALA A 359 -13.32 -9.71 16.30
C ALA A 359 -12.76 -9.67 14.86
N ARG A 360 -11.45 -9.49 14.68
CA ARG A 360 -10.81 -9.49 13.35
C ARG A 360 -10.88 -10.85 12.65
N GLN A 361 -10.72 -11.92 13.41
CA GLN A 361 -10.82 -13.28 12.89
C GLN A 361 -12.27 -13.63 12.55
N TRP A 362 -13.21 -13.25 13.40
CA TRP A 362 -14.65 -13.43 13.19
C TRP A 362 -15.16 -12.62 12.01
N GLU A 363 -14.75 -11.35 11.88
CA GLU A 363 -14.98 -10.53 10.68
C GLU A 363 -14.51 -11.28 9.42
N SER A 364 -13.29 -11.82 9.46
CA SER A 364 -12.71 -12.55 8.32
C SER A 364 -13.49 -13.83 7.99
N VAL A 365 -13.91 -14.60 8.99
CA VAL A 365 -14.68 -15.85 8.83
C VAL A 365 -16.11 -15.57 8.35
N GLN A 366 -16.80 -14.61 8.95
CA GLN A 366 -18.15 -14.20 8.53
C GLN A 366 -18.13 -13.67 7.08
N ARG A 367 -17.12 -12.88 6.72
CA ARG A 367 -16.91 -12.41 5.33
C ARG A 367 -16.65 -13.58 4.37
N GLN A 368 -15.88 -14.58 4.79
CA GLN A 368 -15.60 -15.77 3.98
C GLN A 368 -16.85 -16.64 3.77
N GLU A 369 -17.69 -16.77 4.77
CA GLU A 369 -18.95 -17.53 4.69
C GLU A 369 -19.95 -16.82 3.77
N ARG A 370 -20.06 -15.49 3.86
CA ARG A 370 -20.86 -14.67 2.92
C ARG A 370 -20.38 -14.84 1.47
N LEU A 371 -19.07 -14.82 1.24
CA LEU A 371 -18.49 -15.03 -0.09
C LEU A 371 -18.79 -16.44 -0.64
N ARG A 372 -18.69 -17.48 0.20
CA ARG A 372 -19.01 -18.86 -0.19
C ARG A 372 -20.48 -19.04 -0.56
N ARG A 373 -21.40 -18.47 0.23
CA ARG A 373 -22.85 -18.51 -0.05
C ARG A 373 -23.17 -17.87 -1.40
N ARG A 374 -22.51 -16.75 -1.75
CA ARG A 374 -22.72 -16.09 -3.05
C ARG A 374 -22.16 -16.87 -4.23
N ILE A 375 -21.01 -17.53 -4.10
CA ILE A 375 -20.49 -18.43 -5.15
C ILE A 375 -21.42 -19.64 -5.35
N ALA A 376 -22.02 -20.15 -4.27
CA ALA A 376 -23.00 -21.24 -4.35
C ALA A 376 -24.31 -20.79 -5.03
N TYR A 377 -24.83 -19.61 -4.69
CA TYR A 377 -26.03 -19.05 -5.33
C TYR A 377 -25.82 -18.70 -6.80
N GLY A 378 -24.66 -18.13 -7.16
CA GLY A 378 -24.33 -17.78 -8.55
C GLY A 378 -24.04 -18.97 -9.48
N ARG A 379 -23.98 -20.20 -8.95
CA ARG A 379 -23.88 -21.45 -9.75
C ARG A 379 -25.22 -22.18 -9.89
N SER A 380 -26.27 -21.68 -9.25
CA SER A 380 -27.59 -22.31 -9.21
C SER A 380 -28.62 -21.60 -10.09
N GLN A 381 -28.19 -20.66 -10.94
CA GLN A 381 -29.00 -20.00 -11.97
C GLN A 381 -28.49 -20.28 -13.36
#